data_AF-A0A7I9VHQ0-F1
#
_entry.id   AF-A0A7I9VHQ0-F1
#
_cell.length_a   1.000
_cell.length_b   1.000
_cell.length_c   1.000
_cell.angle_alpha   90.00
_cell.angle_beta   90.00
_cell.angle_gamma   90.00
#
_symmetry.space_group_name_H-M   'P 1'
#
loop_
_entity.id
_entity.type
_entity.pdbx_description
1 polymer ?
#
loop_
_entity_poly.entity_id
_entity_poly.type
_entity_poly.pdbx_seq_one_letter_code
_entity_poly.pdbx_strand_id
1 'polypeptide(L)'
;MQEVRAGGPAASYVQLAIGARSRDRSMSLDDEPSIPVLHRVTAQPARGAAPSAPSARVAAQPRPPASLAGTLSALPVPELLEFMRGSRRSGLLAFRGGAGLAALRFRDGKIVGATVPGMPRLGQVLAYDRKLSPAAVEAVAARATEARVPVGELLVRAGLVDPEAVEHAVTRQIQHAVKQLVRWEDGEFTLSRDGDGAVAQAVPVAVDPQAALLEAFRQLDEAARDGEPR
;
A
#
# COMPACT_ATOMS: atom_id res chain seq x y z
N MET A 1 35.56 -25.04 3.83
CA MET A 1 35.18 -24.20 4.97
C MET A 1 35.59 -22.77 4.67
N GLN A 2 34.65 -21.85 4.46
CA GLN A 2 34.80 -20.46 4.90
C GLN A 2 33.41 -19.80 4.93
N GLU A 3 33.23 -18.98 5.95
CA GLU A 3 31.97 -18.65 6.61
C GLU A 3 31.06 -17.68 5.86
N VAL A 4 29.77 -17.93 6.05
CA VAL A 4 28.64 -17.07 5.76
C VAL A 4 28.71 -15.83 6.66
N ARG A 5 28.90 -14.64 6.07
CA ARG A 5 28.55 -13.37 6.75
C ARG A 5 27.20 -12.90 6.25
N ALA A 6 26.19 -13.11 7.10
CA ALA A 6 24.84 -12.61 6.95
C ALA A 6 24.84 -11.06 6.96
N GLY A 7 24.64 -10.47 5.79
CA GLY A 7 24.21 -9.07 5.66
C GLY A 7 22.70 -9.02 5.83
N GLY A 8 22.23 -8.45 6.95
CA GLY A 8 20.81 -8.30 7.25
C GLY A 8 20.09 -7.43 6.21
N PRO A 9 18.86 -7.75 5.78
CA PRO A 9 18.25 -7.03 4.68
C PRO A 9 17.50 -5.76 5.12
N ALA A 10 17.88 -4.67 4.46
CA ALA A 10 17.28 -3.34 4.44
C ALA A 10 15.90 -3.30 3.74
N ALA A 11 14.95 -4.12 4.20
CA ALA A 11 13.62 -4.28 3.58
C ALA A 11 12.46 -3.74 4.45
N SER A 12 12.72 -2.75 5.30
CA SER A 12 11.68 -1.92 5.93
C SER A 12 11.63 -0.61 5.17
N TYR A 13 10.49 -0.20 4.59
CA TYR A 13 10.03 1.19 4.73
C TYR A 13 8.65 1.56 4.15
N VAL A 14 7.92 0.73 3.40
CA VAL A 14 6.56 1.11 2.94
C VAL A 14 5.42 0.40 3.70
N GLN A 15 5.74 -0.58 4.55
CA GLN A 15 4.77 -1.22 5.45
C GLN A 15 4.47 -0.43 6.73
N LEU A 16 5.14 0.70 6.96
CA LEU A 16 5.01 1.49 8.20
C LEU A 16 4.07 2.72 8.06
N ALA A 17 3.08 2.66 7.17
CA ALA A 17 1.96 3.62 7.18
C ALA A 17 0.77 3.13 8.03
N ILE A 18 0.94 2.04 8.79
CA ILE A 18 -0.12 1.44 9.58
C ILE A 18 0.39 1.15 11.00
N GLY A 19 0.08 2.06 11.94
CA GLY A 19 0.06 1.77 13.37
C GLY A 19 0.75 2.78 14.27
N ALA A 20 -0.03 3.62 14.97
CA ALA A 20 -0.20 3.54 16.43
C ALA A 20 -0.92 4.78 17.05
N ARG A 21 -2.15 4.51 17.56
CA ARG A 21 -2.81 4.97 18.82
C ARG A 21 -3.04 6.46 19.14
N SER A 22 -4.29 6.79 19.50
CA SER A 22 -4.74 7.15 20.86
C SER A 22 -6.29 7.17 20.92
N ARG A 23 -6.95 6.17 21.53
CA ARG A 23 -7.65 6.20 22.84
C ARG A 23 -8.59 7.39 23.10
N ASP A 24 -9.90 7.14 23.10
CA ASP A 24 -10.75 7.33 24.30
C ASP A 24 -11.95 6.35 24.32
N ARG A 25 -12.35 6.00 25.55
CA ARG A 25 -13.49 5.28 26.19
C ARG A 25 -14.73 4.93 25.34
N SER A 26 -15.59 3.94 25.64
CA SER A 26 -15.90 2.99 26.74
C SER A 26 -17.05 2.10 26.19
N MET A 27 -17.20 0.79 26.42
CA MET A 27 -17.84 0.17 27.60
C MET A 27 -18.26 -1.29 27.20
N SER A 28 -17.96 -2.28 28.07
CA SER A 28 -18.61 -3.60 28.39
C SER A 28 -19.27 -4.50 27.31
N LEU A 29 -19.36 -5.84 27.32
CA LEU A 29 -19.11 -7.05 28.16
C LEU A 29 -19.49 -8.19 27.17
N ASP A 30 -18.76 -9.27 26.88
CA ASP A 30 -18.52 -10.50 27.65
C ASP A 30 -17.99 -11.58 26.65
N ASP A 31 -17.35 -12.61 27.19
CA ASP A 31 -16.92 -13.89 26.57
C ASP A 31 -15.59 -13.92 25.79
N GLU A 32 -14.51 -14.25 26.52
CA GLU A 32 -13.22 -14.67 25.99
C GLU A 32 -12.94 -16.14 26.42
N PRO A 33 -12.58 -17.06 25.52
CA PRO A 33 -11.99 -18.33 25.93
C PRO A 33 -10.46 -18.29 25.90
N SER A 34 -9.89 -18.22 27.11
CA SER A 34 -8.72 -18.96 27.63
C SER A 34 -7.51 -19.23 26.71
N ILE A 35 -6.36 -18.59 27.04
CA ILE A 35 -5.01 -19.07 26.70
C ILE A 35 -4.14 -19.02 27.98
N PRO A 36 -3.34 -20.07 28.30
CA PRO A 36 -2.70 -20.22 29.61
C PRO A 36 -1.53 -19.24 29.88
N VAL A 37 -1.44 -18.87 31.15
CA VAL A 37 -0.50 -17.93 31.78
C VAL A 37 0.90 -18.55 31.97
N LEU A 38 1.96 -17.80 31.62
CA LEU A 38 3.32 -18.06 32.11
C LEU A 38 3.92 -16.79 32.76
N HIS A 39 4.77 -17.07 33.73
CA HIS A 39 4.97 -16.33 34.98
C HIS A 39 5.60 -14.93 34.86
N ARG A 40 5.15 -14.11 35.81
CA ARG A 40 5.58 -12.76 36.20
C ARG A 40 7.07 -12.70 36.58
N VAL A 41 7.81 -11.72 36.06
CA VAL A 41 8.98 -11.11 36.72
C VAL A 41 8.77 -9.61 36.81
N THR A 42 8.97 -9.11 38.02
CA THR A 42 8.70 -7.77 38.54
C THR A 42 9.87 -6.80 38.28
N ALA A 43 9.57 -5.56 37.88
CA ALA A 43 10.35 -4.39 38.28
C ALA A 43 9.51 -3.10 38.19
N GLN A 44 9.54 -2.32 39.28
CA GLN A 44 8.75 -1.12 39.62
C GLN A 44 9.52 0.17 39.21
N PRO A 45 8.89 1.38 39.14
CA PRO A 45 9.31 2.48 38.27
C PRO A 45 10.23 3.50 38.96
N ALA A 46 10.88 4.33 38.15
CA ALA A 46 11.52 5.56 38.61
C ALA A 46 10.94 6.78 37.86
N ARG A 47 10.44 7.74 38.65
CA ARG A 47 9.98 9.08 38.25
C ARG A 47 11.19 9.96 37.88
N GLY A 48 11.04 10.86 36.91
CA GLY A 48 12.01 11.93 36.63
C GLY A 48 11.49 12.90 35.58
N ALA A 49 11.59 14.19 35.87
CA ALA A 49 10.89 15.31 35.24
C ALA A 49 11.27 15.65 33.78
N ALA A 50 10.33 16.31 33.08
CA ALA A 50 10.58 17.11 31.88
C ALA A 50 11.32 18.41 32.25
N PRO A 51 12.06 19.04 31.31
CA PRO A 51 11.40 20.10 30.51
C PRO A 51 11.81 20.18 29.03
N SER A 52 10.83 20.64 28.23
CA SER A 52 10.89 21.54 27.06
C SER A 52 11.82 21.26 25.87
N ALA A 53 11.17 21.04 24.72
CA ALA A 53 11.72 20.85 23.37
C ALA A 53 12.58 22.01 22.84
N PRO A 54 13.43 21.72 21.83
CA PRO A 54 13.12 22.24 20.51
C PRO A 54 13.10 21.15 19.42
N SER A 55 12.14 21.29 18.51
CA SER A 55 11.96 20.65 17.19
C SER A 55 12.73 19.36 16.91
N ALA A 56 12.02 18.25 17.07
CA ALA A 56 12.41 16.97 16.50
C ALA A 56 12.68 17.13 15.00
N ARG A 57 13.94 17.00 14.62
CA ARG A 57 14.35 16.64 13.26
C ARG A 57 13.44 15.48 12.82
N VAL A 58 12.67 15.70 11.76
CA VAL A 58 12.00 14.62 11.03
C VAL A 58 13.09 13.61 10.71
N ALA A 59 13.08 12.48 11.43
CA ALA A 59 14.03 11.40 11.23
C ALA A 59 13.84 10.93 9.79
N ALA A 60 14.82 11.26 8.95
CA ALA A 60 14.88 10.81 7.57
C ALA A 60 14.89 9.28 7.58
N GLN A 61 13.75 8.71 7.23
CA GLN A 61 13.56 7.29 7.04
C GLN A 61 14.54 6.83 5.94
N PRO A 62 15.41 5.83 6.15
CA PRO A 62 16.32 5.35 5.12
C PRO A 62 15.54 4.89 3.90
N ARG A 63 15.65 5.68 2.82
CA ARG A 63 15.08 5.40 1.51
C ARG A 63 15.76 4.14 0.98
N PRO A 64 15.04 3.12 0.50
CA PRO A 64 15.67 2.08 -0.32
C PRO A 64 16.43 2.77 -1.46
N PRO A 65 17.55 2.21 -1.95
CA PRO A 65 18.31 2.83 -3.03
C PRO A 65 17.41 2.96 -4.26
N ALA A 66 16.90 4.17 -4.48
CA ALA A 66 16.03 4.46 -5.61
C ALA A 66 16.86 4.31 -6.87
N SER A 67 16.42 3.44 -7.78
CA SER A 67 17.08 3.25 -9.07
C SER A 67 16.80 4.40 -10.03
N LEU A 68 15.80 5.23 -9.74
CA LEU A 68 15.44 6.46 -10.43
C LEU A 68 14.58 7.32 -9.49
N ALA A 69 14.78 8.64 -9.49
CA ALA A 69 13.98 9.60 -8.73
C ALA A 69 13.93 10.94 -9.48
N GLY A 70 12.87 11.72 -9.28
CA GLY A 70 12.70 13.02 -9.92
C GLY A 70 11.41 13.73 -9.50
N THR A 71 11.03 14.77 -10.25
CA THR A 71 9.81 15.55 -10.02
C THR A 71 8.78 15.31 -11.11
N LEU A 72 7.49 15.46 -10.77
CA LEU A 72 6.39 15.29 -11.71
C LEU A 72 6.32 16.40 -12.77
N SER A 73 6.79 17.61 -12.43
CA SER A 73 6.87 18.73 -13.38
C SER A 73 7.95 18.51 -14.46
N ALA A 74 8.96 17.66 -14.19
CA ALA A 74 9.99 17.30 -15.16
C ALA A 74 9.66 16.01 -15.94
N LEU A 75 8.97 15.07 -15.29
CA LEU A 75 8.54 13.82 -15.91
C LEU A 75 7.12 13.45 -15.42
N PRO A 76 6.08 13.84 -16.18
CA PRO A 76 4.68 13.62 -15.81
C PRO A 76 4.31 12.15 -15.64
N VAL A 77 3.22 11.90 -14.89
CA VAL A 77 2.71 10.54 -14.61
C VAL A 77 2.48 9.70 -15.88
N PRO A 78 1.88 10.21 -16.98
CA PRO A 78 1.72 9.43 -18.21
C PRO A 78 3.05 8.96 -18.79
N GLU A 79 4.07 9.81 -18.80
CA GLU A 79 5.40 9.47 -19.33
C GLU A 79 6.10 8.44 -18.44
N LEU A 80 5.95 8.54 -17.12
CA LEU A 80 6.45 7.52 -16.18
C LEU A 80 5.79 6.15 -16.43
N LEU A 81 4.48 6.13 -16.64
CA LEU A 81 3.72 4.91 -16.94
C LEU A 81 4.18 4.27 -18.26
N GLU A 82 4.38 5.08 -19.30
CA GLU A 82 4.88 4.63 -20.60
C GLU A 82 6.33 4.14 -20.51
N PHE A 83 7.18 4.82 -19.75
CA PHE A 83 8.55 4.37 -19.48
C PHE A 83 8.56 2.98 -18.81
N MET A 84 7.73 2.78 -17.78
CA MET A 84 7.62 1.49 -17.09
C MET A 84 7.12 0.40 -18.04
N ARG A 85 6.14 0.71 -18.88
CA ARG A 85 5.57 -0.21 -19.88
C ARG A 85 6.59 -0.60 -20.95
N GLY A 86 7.18 0.39 -21.63
CA GLY A 86 8.07 0.19 -22.77
C GLY A 86 9.37 -0.51 -22.39
N SER A 87 9.90 -0.23 -21.19
CA SER A 87 11.10 -0.90 -20.67
C SER A 87 10.79 -2.21 -19.94
N ARG A 88 9.52 -2.65 -19.89
CA ARG A 88 9.04 -3.82 -19.13
C ARG A 88 9.54 -3.86 -17.69
N ARG A 89 9.62 -2.69 -17.07
CA ARG A 89 10.27 -2.55 -15.77
C ARG A 89 9.35 -3.05 -14.66
N SER A 90 9.97 -3.69 -13.67
CA SER A 90 9.30 -4.16 -12.45
C SER A 90 9.77 -3.34 -11.25
N GLY A 91 8.92 -3.21 -10.24
CA GLY A 91 9.24 -2.53 -8.99
C GLY A 91 8.12 -1.65 -8.46
N LEU A 92 8.47 -0.79 -7.51
CA LEU A 92 7.54 0.14 -6.86
C LEU A 92 7.82 1.56 -7.34
N LEU A 93 6.84 2.16 -8.02
CA LEU A 93 6.84 3.58 -8.36
C LEU A 93 6.01 4.33 -7.33
N ALA A 94 6.68 5.04 -6.43
CA ALA A 94 6.06 5.82 -5.37
C ALA A 94 6.02 7.31 -5.74
N PHE A 95 4.96 7.99 -5.32
CA PHE A 95 4.69 9.40 -5.58
C PHE A 95 4.43 10.14 -4.27
N ARG A 96 4.87 11.38 -4.19
CA ARG A 96 4.59 12.30 -3.10
C ARG A 96 4.18 13.65 -3.67
N GLY A 97 2.94 14.03 -3.44
CA GLY A 97 2.36 15.29 -3.93
C GLY A 97 1.54 15.99 -2.84
N GLY A 98 0.89 17.09 -3.19
CA GLY A 98 0.09 17.87 -2.24
C GLY A 98 -1.09 17.09 -1.63
N ALA A 99 -1.66 16.15 -2.37
CA ALA A 99 -2.75 15.30 -1.91
C ALA A 99 -2.31 14.13 -1.00
N GLY A 100 -1.00 13.85 -0.89
CA GLY A 100 -0.44 12.81 -0.02
C GLY A 100 0.54 11.87 -0.71
N LEU A 101 0.56 10.61 -0.25
CA LEU A 101 1.43 9.55 -0.78
C LEU A 101 0.63 8.57 -1.63
N ALA A 102 1.20 8.20 -2.76
CA ALA A 102 0.65 7.21 -3.67
C ALA A 102 1.72 6.25 -4.16
N ALA A 103 1.32 5.07 -4.64
CA ALA A 103 2.23 4.09 -5.19
C ALA A 103 1.54 3.21 -6.24
N LEU A 104 2.30 2.85 -7.27
CA LEU A 104 1.95 1.85 -8.27
C LEU A 104 3.02 0.75 -8.25
N ARG A 105 2.57 -0.51 -8.20
CA ARG A 105 3.45 -1.67 -8.28
C ARG A 105 3.43 -2.24 -9.69
N PHE A 106 4.61 -2.46 -10.25
CA PHE A 106 4.80 -2.97 -11.60
C PHE A 106 5.46 -4.34 -11.61
N ARG A 107 5.03 -5.17 -12.56
CA ARG A 107 5.67 -6.44 -12.93
C ARG A 107 5.64 -6.57 -14.44
N ASP A 108 6.81 -6.76 -15.06
CA ASP A 108 6.97 -6.87 -16.52
C ASP A 108 6.27 -5.74 -17.29
N GLY A 109 6.37 -4.50 -16.80
CA GLY A 109 5.72 -3.33 -17.39
C GLY A 109 4.20 -3.25 -17.22
N LYS A 110 3.57 -4.17 -16.47
CA LYS A 110 2.14 -4.15 -16.13
C LYS A 110 1.93 -3.70 -14.69
N ILE A 111 0.82 -3.02 -14.43
CA ILE A 111 0.45 -2.60 -13.07
C ILE A 111 -0.25 -3.77 -12.38
N VAL A 112 0.26 -4.17 -11.22
CA VAL A 112 -0.26 -5.30 -10.44
C VAL A 112 -0.86 -4.88 -9.10
N GLY A 113 -0.79 -3.59 -8.77
CA GLY A 113 -1.40 -3.02 -7.58
C GLY A 113 -1.19 -1.52 -7.48
N ALA A 114 -2.04 -0.86 -6.71
CA ALA A 114 -2.02 0.58 -6.54
C ALA A 114 -2.47 1.01 -5.14
N THR A 115 -2.03 2.19 -4.72
CA THR A 115 -2.53 2.88 -3.53
C THR A 115 -2.47 4.39 -3.78
N VAL A 116 -3.53 5.10 -3.42
CA VAL A 116 -3.59 6.56 -3.45
C VAL A 116 -4.31 7.07 -2.20
N PRO A 117 -4.16 8.36 -1.83
CA PRO A 117 -4.86 8.94 -0.68
C PRO A 117 -6.37 8.75 -0.78
N GLY A 118 -7.02 8.41 0.34
CA GLY A 118 -8.47 8.23 0.42
C GLY A 118 -9.02 6.94 -0.21
N MET A 119 -8.19 6.10 -0.82
CA MET A 119 -8.63 4.81 -1.36
C MET A 119 -8.88 3.79 -0.24
N PRO A 120 -10.05 3.11 -0.22
CA PRO A 120 -10.31 2.04 0.73
C PRO A 120 -9.37 0.85 0.48
N ARG A 121 -8.98 0.17 1.56
CA ARG A 121 -8.10 -1.01 1.45
C ARG A 121 -8.83 -2.14 0.73
N LEU A 122 -8.10 -2.95 -0.04
CA LEU A 122 -8.67 -4.08 -0.80
C LEU A 122 -9.52 -5.01 0.10
N GLY A 123 -9.02 -5.35 1.28
CA GLY A 123 -9.76 -6.17 2.24
C GLY A 123 -11.11 -5.57 2.65
N GLN A 124 -11.18 -4.25 2.84
CA GLN A 124 -12.43 -3.55 3.20
C GLN A 124 -13.43 -3.55 2.05
N VAL A 125 -12.96 -3.33 0.81
CA VAL A 125 -13.81 -3.40 -0.39
C VAL A 125 -14.40 -4.80 -0.54
N LEU A 126 -13.57 -5.84 -0.43
CA LEU A 126 -14.02 -7.23 -0.51
C LEU A 126 -14.95 -7.61 0.65
N ALA A 127 -14.70 -7.08 1.85
CA ALA A 127 -15.58 -7.29 3.00
C ALA A 127 -16.98 -6.78 2.73
N TYR A 128 -17.07 -5.56 2.21
CA TYR A 128 -18.33 -4.92 1.87
C TYR A 128 -19.07 -5.68 0.76
N ASP A 129 -18.38 -5.98 -0.35
CA ASP A 129 -18.97 -6.64 -1.51
C ASP A 129 -19.43 -8.08 -1.22
N ARG A 130 -18.77 -8.79 -0.29
CA ARG A 130 -19.08 -10.20 0.05
C ARG A 130 -19.80 -10.36 1.40
N LYS A 131 -20.20 -9.27 2.05
CA LYS A 131 -20.81 -9.28 3.40
C LYS A 131 -19.98 -10.04 4.44
N LEU A 132 -18.65 -9.94 4.35
CA LEU A 132 -17.76 -10.54 5.33
C LEU A 132 -17.78 -9.73 6.62
N SER A 133 -17.64 -10.40 7.76
CA SER A 133 -17.47 -9.74 9.05
C SER A 133 -16.21 -8.86 9.05
N PRO A 134 -16.29 -7.60 9.49
CA PRO A 134 -15.12 -6.72 9.62
C PRO A 134 -14.00 -7.35 10.46
N ALA A 135 -14.35 -8.11 11.51
CA ALA A 135 -13.38 -8.80 12.36
C ALA A 135 -12.61 -9.90 11.61
N ALA A 136 -13.28 -10.62 10.69
CA ALA A 136 -12.64 -11.65 9.88
C ALA A 136 -11.63 -11.04 8.91
N VAL A 137 -11.98 -9.89 8.30
CA VAL A 137 -11.09 -9.18 7.37
C VAL A 137 -9.89 -8.59 8.08
N GLU A 138 -10.07 -8.03 9.28
CA GLU A 138 -8.96 -7.49 10.06
C GLU A 138 -7.99 -8.60 10.51
N ALA A 139 -8.51 -9.75 10.93
CA ALA A 139 -7.68 -10.92 11.27
C ALA A 139 -6.86 -11.42 10.06
N VAL A 140 -7.45 -11.44 8.87
CA VAL A 140 -6.75 -11.80 7.63
C VAL A 140 -5.72 -10.74 7.25
N ALA A 141 -6.02 -9.45 7.42
CA ALA A 141 -5.10 -8.35 7.13
C ALA A 141 -3.89 -8.32 8.08
N ALA A 142 -4.08 -8.64 9.36
CA ALA A 142 -2.99 -8.79 10.32
C ALA A 142 -2.03 -9.92 9.91
N ARG A 143 -2.59 -11.10 9.58
CA ARG A 143 -1.80 -12.24 9.07
C ARG A 143 -1.09 -11.94 7.75
N ALA A 144 -1.75 -11.21 6.84
CA ALA A 144 -1.17 -10.77 5.57
C ALA A 144 0.09 -9.93 5.79
N THR A 145 0.05 -9.05 6.80
CA THR A 145 1.16 -8.17 7.16
C THR A 145 2.34 -8.98 7.71
N GLU A 146 2.07 -9.90 8.65
CA GLU A 146 3.09 -10.77 9.25
C GLU A 146 3.74 -11.71 8.22
N ALA A 147 2.91 -12.36 7.38
CA ALA A 147 3.36 -13.31 6.36
C ALA A 147 3.95 -12.63 5.12
N ARG A 148 3.80 -11.30 4.98
CA ARG A 148 4.14 -10.53 3.77
C ARG A 148 3.46 -11.07 2.51
N VAL A 149 2.23 -11.54 2.67
CA VAL A 149 1.39 -12.07 1.58
C VAL A 149 0.29 -11.04 1.29
N PRO A 150 -0.12 -10.81 0.03
CA PRO A 150 -1.24 -9.93 -0.27
C PRO A 150 -2.54 -10.37 0.42
N VAL A 151 -3.30 -9.41 0.95
CA VAL A 151 -4.56 -9.71 1.67
C VAL A 151 -5.57 -10.47 0.79
N GLY A 152 -5.66 -10.13 -0.51
CA GLY A 152 -6.55 -10.81 -1.45
C GLY A 152 -6.21 -12.29 -1.62
N GLU A 153 -4.92 -12.64 -1.63
CA GLU A 153 -4.47 -14.02 -1.71
C GLU A 153 -4.86 -14.81 -0.45
N LEU A 154 -4.69 -14.23 0.74
CA LEU A 154 -5.11 -14.91 1.97
C LEU A 154 -6.63 -15.08 2.04
N LEU A 155 -7.41 -14.11 1.56
CA LEU A 155 -8.87 -14.22 1.49
C LEU A 155 -9.32 -15.34 0.54
N VAL A 156 -8.67 -15.48 -0.61
CA VAL A 156 -8.91 -16.58 -1.56
C VAL A 156 -8.53 -17.92 -0.96
N ARG A 157 -7.34 -18.02 -0.35
CA ARG A 157 -6.87 -19.27 0.29
C ARG A 157 -7.75 -19.69 1.46
N ALA A 158 -8.38 -18.74 2.16
CA ALA A 158 -9.34 -18.99 3.23
C ALA A 158 -10.75 -19.35 2.70
N GLY A 159 -10.98 -19.34 1.38
CA GLY A 159 -12.28 -19.62 0.77
C GLY A 159 -13.33 -18.52 1.03
N LEU A 160 -12.90 -17.32 1.44
CA LEU A 160 -13.80 -16.22 1.80
C LEU A 160 -14.19 -15.36 0.60
N VAL A 161 -13.36 -15.37 -0.46
CA VAL A 161 -13.54 -14.55 -1.66
C VAL A 161 -13.06 -15.32 -2.89
N ASP A 162 -13.79 -15.23 -3.99
CA ASP A 162 -13.35 -15.81 -5.28
C ASP A 162 -12.18 -15.02 -5.88
N PRO A 163 -11.22 -15.69 -6.56
CA PRO A 163 -10.09 -15.04 -7.24
C PRO A 163 -10.52 -13.91 -8.19
N GLU A 164 -11.59 -14.14 -8.95
CA GLU A 164 -12.15 -13.17 -9.90
C GLU A 164 -12.64 -11.89 -9.21
N ALA A 165 -13.20 -12.00 -8.01
CA ALA A 165 -13.62 -10.83 -7.23
C ALA A 165 -12.42 -10.01 -6.75
N VAL A 166 -11.32 -10.68 -6.39
CA VAL A 166 -10.06 -10.01 -6.06
C VAL A 166 -9.49 -9.30 -7.30
N GLU A 167 -9.44 -9.99 -8.43
CA GLU A 167 -8.94 -9.42 -9.70
C GLU A 167 -9.73 -8.18 -10.11
N HIS A 168 -11.07 -8.26 -10.11
CA HIS A 168 -11.93 -7.11 -10.39
C HIS A 168 -11.71 -5.96 -9.42
N ALA A 169 -11.64 -6.23 -8.11
CA ALA A 169 -11.45 -5.19 -7.11
C ALA A 169 -10.09 -4.48 -7.26
N VAL A 170 -9.01 -5.23 -7.48
CA VAL A 170 -7.68 -4.65 -7.70
C VAL A 170 -7.62 -3.87 -9.02
N THR A 171 -8.23 -4.39 -10.08
CA THR A 171 -8.30 -3.69 -11.38
C THR A 171 -9.00 -2.34 -11.23
N ARG A 172 -10.12 -2.27 -10.52
CA ARG A 172 -10.81 -1.02 -10.22
C ARG A 172 -9.96 -0.07 -9.38
N GLN A 173 -9.24 -0.58 -8.38
CA GLN A 173 -8.30 0.23 -7.59
C GLN A 173 -7.19 0.83 -8.45
N ILE A 174 -6.61 0.05 -9.37
CA ILE A 174 -5.59 0.53 -10.30
C ILE A 174 -6.15 1.63 -11.20
N GLN A 175 -7.31 1.40 -11.83
CA GLN A 175 -7.95 2.39 -12.70
C GLN A 175 -8.24 3.70 -11.94
N HIS A 176 -8.77 3.60 -10.72
CA HIS A 176 -9.00 4.76 -9.87
C HIS A 176 -7.69 5.48 -9.52
N ALA A 177 -6.65 4.76 -9.13
CA ALA A 177 -5.35 5.33 -8.79
C ALA A 177 -4.73 6.08 -9.98
N VAL A 178 -4.73 5.46 -11.17
CA VAL A 178 -4.22 6.11 -12.38
C VAL A 178 -4.99 7.38 -12.67
N LYS A 179 -6.32 7.37 -12.61
CA LYS A 179 -7.15 8.57 -12.80
C LYS A 179 -6.82 9.70 -11.82
N GLN A 180 -6.56 9.38 -10.56
CA GLN A 180 -6.16 10.38 -9.55
C GLN A 180 -4.76 10.92 -9.84
N LEU A 181 -3.81 10.03 -10.14
CA LEU A 181 -2.40 10.37 -10.33
C LEU A 181 -2.15 11.21 -11.58
N VAL A 182 -2.86 10.98 -12.68
CA VAL A 182 -2.68 11.80 -13.91
C VAL A 182 -3.04 13.29 -13.70
N ARG A 183 -3.75 13.63 -12.62
CA ARG A 183 -4.05 15.02 -12.24
C ARG A 183 -2.94 15.67 -11.41
N TRP A 184 -1.93 14.93 -11.00
CA TRP A 184 -0.82 15.48 -10.21
C TRP A 184 0.21 16.10 -11.14
N GLU A 185 0.18 17.42 -11.22
CA GLU A 185 1.11 18.22 -12.04
C GLU A 185 2.46 18.44 -11.33
N ASP A 186 2.46 18.43 -10.00
CA ASP A 186 3.63 18.65 -9.15
C ASP A 186 3.80 17.57 -8.09
N GLY A 187 5.06 17.39 -7.66
CA GLY A 187 5.44 16.42 -6.65
C GLY A 187 6.75 15.70 -6.99
N GLU A 188 7.07 14.70 -6.19
CA GLU A 188 8.24 13.84 -6.37
C GLU A 188 7.81 12.42 -6.69
N PHE A 189 8.64 11.71 -7.45
CA PHE A 189 8.52 10.28 -7.65
C PHE A 189 9.84 9.54 -7.34
N THR A 190 9.72 8.28 -6.97
CA THR A 190 10.86 7.37 -6.82
C THR A 190 10.51 5.99 -7.32
N LEU A 191 11.43 5.37 -8.07
CA LEU A 191 11.34 3.99 -8.54
C LEU A 191 12.36 3.12 -7.80
N SER A 192 11.85 2.17 -7.03
CA SER A 192 12.64 1.15 -6.36
C SER A 192 12.45 -0.20 -7.06
N ARG A 193 13.52 -0.99 -7.22
CA ARG A 193 13.35 -2.39 -7.62
C ARG A 193 12.71 -3.16 -6.47
N ASP A 194 11.84 -4.11 -6.80
CA ASP A 194 11.45 -5.11 -5.82
C ASP A 194 12.70 -5.90 -5.43
N GLY A 195 12.98 -6.03 -4.13
CA GLY A 195 13.99 -6.97 -3.66
C GLY A 195 13.59 -8.40 -4.01
N ASP A 196 14.55 -9.32 -4.04
CA ASP A 196 14.42 -10.72 -4.51
C ASP A 196 13.36 -11.59 -3.78
N GLY A 197 12.54 -11.01 -2.90
CA GLY A 197 11.43 -11.66 -2.19
C GLY A 197 10.07 -11.48 -2.86
N ALA A 198 9.99 -11.39 -4.18
CA ALA A 198 8.72 -11.32 -4.90
C ALA A 198 7.97 -12.65 -4.74
N VAL A 199 7.07 -12.72 -3.76
CA VAL A 199 6.14 -13.85 -3.61
C VAL A 199 5.23 -13.86 -4.84
N ALA A 200 5.19 -14.99 -5.54
CA ALA A 200 4.28 -15.20 -6.66
C ALA A 200 2.85 -14.92 -6.17
N GLN A 201 2.18 -13.96 -6.81
CA GLN A 201 0.81 -13.62 -6.44
C GLN A 201 -0.10 -14.74 -6.96
N ALA A 202 -0.92 -15.31 -6.07
CA ALA A 202 -1.87 -16.35 -6.46
C ALA A 202 -2.99 -15.85 -7.40
N VAL A 203 -3.27 -14.54 -7.39
CA VAL A 203 -4.26 -13.90 -8.27
C VAL A 203 -3.52 -13.06 -9.32
N PRO A 204 -3.57 -13.43 -10.61
CA PRO A 204 -2.86 -12.73 -11.67
C PRO A 204 -3.58 -11.43 -12.03
N VAL A 205 -3.22 -10.32 -11.40
CA VAL A 205 -3.68 -8.99 -11.82
C VAL A 205 -2.60 -8.34 -12.64
N ALA A 206 -2.91 -7.97 -13.89
CA ALA A 206 -1.98 -7.31 -14.78
C ALA A 206 -2.71 -6.29 -15.66
N VAL A 207 -2.74 -5.04 -15.21
CA VAL A 207 -3.35 -3.94 -15.96
C VAL A 207 -2.31 -3.32 -16.88
N ASP A 208 -2.68 -3.15 -18.16
CA ASP A 208 -1.84 -2.43 -19.12
C ASP A 208 -1.84 -0.91 -18.81
N PRO A 209 -0.65 -0.28 -18.64
CA PRO A 209 -0.57 1.16 -18.34
C PRO A 209 -1.24 2.05 -19.38
N GLN A 210 -1.11 1.73 -20.67
CA GLN A 210 -1.66 2.55 -21.75
C GLN A 210 -3.19 2.46 -21.73
N ALA A 211 -3.75 1.27 -21.56
CA ALA A 211 -5.19 1.09 -21.43
C ALA A 211 -5.76 1.86 -20.23
N ALA A 212 -5.07 1.82 -19.08
CA ALA A 212 -5.49 2.56 -17.88
C ALA A 212 -5.41 4.09 -18.08
N LEU A 213 -4.40 4.59 -18.80
CA LEU A 213 -4.28 6.00 -19.15
C LEU A 213 -5.40 6.47 -20.07
N LEU A 214 -5.68 5.73 -21.15
CA LEU A 214 -6.76 6.06 -22.09
C LEU A 214 -8.11 6.12 -21.39
N GLU A 215 -8.40 5.12 -20.55
CA GLU A 215 -9.63 5.09 -19.76
C GLU A 215 -9.70 6.23 -18.75
N ALA A 216 -8.59 6.57 -18.09
CA ALA A 216 -8.52 7.72 -17.20
C ALA A 216 -8.84 9.02 -17.95
N PHE A 217 -8.20 9.29 -19.08
CA PHE A 217 -8.44 10.50 -19.87
C PHE A 217 -9.87 10.58 -20.40
N ARG A 218 -10.44 9.46 -20.86
CA ARG A 218 -11.86 9.38 -21.27
C ARG A 218 -12.79 9.83 -20.13
N GLN A 219 -12.60 9.28 -18.93
CA GLN A 219 -13.42 9.64 -17.76
C GLN A 219 -13.23 11.09 -17.31
N LEU A 220 -12.03 11.66 -17.48
CA LEU A 220 -11.76 13.05 -17.15
C LEU A 220 -12.44 14.02 -18.12
N ASP A 221 -12.37 13.71 -19.41
CA ASP A 221 -13.02 14.46 -20.49
C ASP A 221 -14.55 14.43 -20.35
N GLU A 222 -15.13 13.27 -20.03
CA GLU A 222 -16.56 13.13 -19.72
C GLU A 222 -16.97 13.98 -18.51
N ALA A 223 -16.22 13.89 -17.40
CA ALA A 223 -16.51 14.68 -16.21
C ALA A 223 -16.39 16.19 -16.43
N ALA A 224 -15.51 16.63 -17.34
CA ALA A 224 -15.38 18.04 -17.70
C ALA A 224 -16.60 18.54 -18.50
N ARG A 225 -17.17 17.70 -19.37
CA ARG A 225 -18.37 18.02 -20.15
C ARG A 225 -19.64 18.04 -19.30
N ASP A 226 -19.79 17.10 -18.37
CA ASP A 226 -20.97 17.02 -17.50
C ASP A 226 -20.97 18.10 -16.39
N GLY A 227 -19.83 18.77 -16.18
CA GLY A 227 -19.64 19.80 -15.15
C GLY A 227 -19.88 21.24 -15.62
N GLU A 228 -20.14 21.50 -16.91
CA GLU A 228 -20.53 22.83 -17.38
C GLU A 228 -21.99 23.13 -16.99
N PRO A 229 -22.26 24.17 -16.18
CA PRO A 229 -23.63 24.62 -15.97
C PRO A 229 -24.17 25.17 -17.31
N ARG A 230 -25.26 24.57 -17.79
CA ARG A 230 -25.98 24.98 -18.99
C ARG A 230 -26.74 26.29 -18.79
#